data_AF-A0A7C4CWX3-F1
#
_entry.id   AF-A0A7C4CWX3-F1
#
_cell.length_a   1.000
_cell.length_b   1.000
_cell.length_c   1.000
_cell.angle_alpha   90.00
_cell.angle_beta   90.00
_cell.angle_gamma   90.00
#
_symmetry.space_group_name_H-M   'P 1'
#
loop_
_entity.id
_entity.type
_entity.pdbx_description
1 polymer ?
#
loop_
_entity_poly.entity_id
_entity_poly.type
_entity_poly.pdbx_seq_one_letter_code
_entity_poly.pdbx_strand_id
1 'polypeptide(L)' 'MNKKQLVVRSDVYTRIFEILQRSGGKIMEENLLEELKKRGVEITQSNLRSILMKLEIHDKIRVISLDEDRKLIELIAKS' A
#
# COMPACT_ATOMS: atom_id res chain seq x y z
N MET A 1 -7.66 -22.31 -10.18
CA MET A 1 -7.24 -21.06 -9.51
C MET A 1 -6.61 -21.43 -8.16
N ASN A 2 -5.33 -21.09 -7.92
CA ASN A 2 -4.51 -21.72 -6.88
C ASN A 2 -4.67 -21.00 -5.51
N LYS A 3 -5.13 -21.72 -4.46
CA LYS A 3 -5.48 -21.15 -3.15
C LYS A 3 -4.32 -20.41 -2.45
N LYS A 4 -3.06 -20.81 -2.69
CA LYS A 4 -1.87 -20.13 -2.14
C LYS A 4 -1.75 -18.66 -2.59
N GLN A 5 -2.16 -18.35 -3.81
CA GLN A 5 -2.01 -16.99 -4.38
C GLN A 5 -3.04 -16.01 -3.80
N LEU A 6 -4.16 -16.50 -3.27
CA LEU A 6 -5.20 -15.72 -2.61
C LEU A 6 -4.78 -15.29 -1.18
N VAL A 7 -4.14 -16.19 -0.43
CA VAL A 7 -3.74 -15.94 0.97
C VAL A 7 -2.63 -14.88 1.06
N VAL A 8 -1.64 -14.91 0.17
CA VAL A 8 -0.56 -13.90 0.13
C VAL A 8 -1.10 -12.52 -0.25
N ARG A 9 -2.12 -12.45 -1.12
CA ARG A 9 -2.72 -11.17 -1.55
C ARG A 9 -3.58 -10.53 -0.47
N SER A 10 -4.36 -11.30 0.30
CA SER A 10 -5.14 -10.74 1.42
C SER A 10 -4.25 -10.18 2.52
N ASP A 11 -3.06 -10.75 2.70
CA ASP A 11 -2.10 -10.36 3.73
C ASP A 11 -1.47 -8.97 3.43
N VAL A 12 -1.08 -8.71 2.19
CA VAL A 12 -0.43 -7.42 1.83
C VAL A 12 -1.36 -6.23 1.99
N TYR A 13 -2.63 -6.34 1.64
CA TYR A 13 -3.59 -5.24 1.82
C TYR A 13 -3.73 -4.87 3.30
N THR A 14 -3.92 -5.87 4.18
CA THR A 14 -4.00 -5.66 5.63
C THR A 14 -2.74 -4.98 6.15
N ARG A 15 -1.55 -5.43 5.73
CA ARG A 15 -0.28 -4.79 6.15
C ARG A 15 -0.17 -3.34 5.70
N ILE A 16 -0.61 -3.01 4.49
CA ILE A 16 -0.63 -1.63 4.00
C ILE A 16 -1.51 -0.76 4.89
N PHE A 17 -2.70 -1.21 5.23
CA PHE A 17 -3.59 -0.48 6.14
C PHE A 17 -2.99 -0.32 7.54
N GLU A 18 -2.40 -1.37 8.10
CA GLU A 18 -1.74 -1.29 9.42
C GLU A 18 -0.58 -0.29 9.42
N ILE A 19 0.25 -0.29 8.37
CA ILE A 19 1.37 0.65 8.23
C ILE A 19 0.81 2.06 8.14
N LEU A 20 -0.16 2.30 7.25
CA LEU A 20 -0.79 3.60 7.11
C LEU A 20 -1.42 4.11 8.42
N GLN A 21 -2.16 3.26 9.14
CA GLN A 21 -2.75 3.62 10.43
C GLN A 21 -1.68 4.01 11.46
N ARG A 22 -0.57 3.26 11.55
CA ARG A 22 0.55 3.57 12.43
C ARG A 22 1.28 4.86 12.04
N SER A 23 1.26 5.22 10.76
CA SER A 23 1.85 6.46 10.24
C SER A 23 0.88 7.66 10.29
N GLY A 24 -0.19 7.60 11.08
CA GLY A 24 -1.17 8.71 11.18
C GLY A 24 -2.01 8.88 9.91
N GLY A 25 -2.15 7.82 9.12
CA GLY A 25 -2.92 7.79 7.88
C GLY A 25 -2.20 8.29 6.65
N LYS A 26 -0.92 8.69 6.73
CA LYS A 26 -0.14 9.16 5.59
C LYS A 26 1.27 8.59 5.57
N ILE A 27 1.78 8.22 4.41
CA ILE A 27 3.16 7.72 4.26
C ILE A 27 3.66 7.91 2.82
N MET A 28 4.96 8.14 2.63
CA MET A 28 5.58 8.12 1.30
C MET A 28 5.56 6.70 0.70
N GLU A 29 5.41 6.57 -0.62
CA GLU A 29 5.43 5.28 -1.32
C GLU A 29 6.71 4.49 -1.02
N GLU A 30 7.87 5.16 -1.02
CA GLU A 30 9.17 4.56 -0.71
C GLU A 30 9.23 3.99 0.72
N ASN A 31 8.75 4.76 1.71
CA ASN A 31 8.71 4.33 3.10
C ASN A 31 7.72 3.17 3.30
N LEU A 32 6.59 3.17 2.59
CA LEU A 32 5.65 2.04 2.60
C LEU A 32 6.29 0.78 2.04
N LEU A 33 7.02 0.89 0.94
CA LEU A 33 7.75 -0.23 0.34
C LEU A 33 8.80 -0.79 1.31
N GLU A 34 9.56 0.08 1.96
CA GLU A 34 10.56 -0.31 2.96
C GLU A 34 9.91 -1.01 4.16
N GLU A 35 8.83 -0.47 4.71
CA GLU A 35 8.13 -1.07 5.85
C GLU A 35 7.52 -2.44 5.51
N LEU A 36 6.99 -2.61 4.30
CA LEU A 36 6.53 -3.91 3.82
C LEU A 36 7.68 -4.92 3.76
N LYS A 37 8.83 -4.53 3.20
CA LYS A 37 10.02 -5.38 3.14
C LYS A 37 10.57 -5.74 4.52
N LYS A 38 10.62 -4.78 5.46
CA LYS A 38 11.03 -5.02 6.86
C LYS A 38 10.15 -6.05 7.55
N ARG A 39 8.87 -6.15 7.17
CA ARG A 39 7.93 -7.16 7.66
C ARG A 39 8.01 -8.50 6.92
N GLY A 40 8.99 -8.67 6.03
CA GLY A 40 9.18 -9.89 5.24
C GLY A 40 8.22 -10.02 4.05
N VAL A 41 7.61 -8.92 3.59
CA VAL A 41 6.82 -8.93 2.36
C VAL A 41 7.75 -8.84 1.16
N GLU A 42 7.82 -9.91 0.37
CA GLU A 42 8.50 -9.90 -0.92
C GLU A 42 7.65 -9.16 -1.96
N ILE A 43 7.96 -7.88 -2.19
CA ILE A 43 7.22 -7.03 -3.14
C ILE A 43 8.14 -6.06 -3.87
N THR A 44 7.90 -5.89 -5.17
CA THR A 44 8.56 -4.89 -6.01
C THR A 44 7.80 -3.57 -5.99
N GLN A 45 8.46 -2.47 -6.36
CA GLN A 45 7.79 -1.17 -6.49
C GLN A 45 6.62 -1.21 -7.49
N SER A 46 6.80 -1.87 -8.64
CA SER A 46 5.74 -2.04 -9.64
C SER A 46 4.54 -2.81 -9.08
N ASN A 47 4.77 -3.86 -8.29
CA ASN A 47 3.70 -4.59 -7.61
C ASN A 47 3.00 -3.73 -6.56
N LEU A 48 3.74 -2.94 -5.78
CA LEU A 48 3.17 -2.00 -4.82
C LEU A 48 2.28 -0.98 -5.53
N ARG A 49 2.76 -0.34 -6.60
CA ARG A 49 1.97 0.60 -7.41
C ARG A 49 0.69 -0.03 -7.97
N SER A 50 0.77 -1.27 -8.45
CA SER A 50 -0.42 -2.02 -8.91
C SER A 50 -1.43 -2.29 -7.80
N ILE A 51 -0.96 -2.49 -6.57
CA ILE A 51 -1.80 -2.67 -5.38
C ILE A 51 -2.43 -1.35 -4.94
N LEU A 52 -1.64 -0.27 -4.88
CA LEU A 52 -2.10 1.06 -4.52
C LEU A 52 -3.16 1.57 -5.49
N MET A 53 -2.96 1.39 -6.80
CA MET A 53 -3.96 1.71 -7.83
C MET A 53 -5.30 1.01 -7.57
N LYS A 54 -5.28 -0.27 -7.16
CA LYS A 54 -6.53 -0.99 -6.81
C LYS A 54 -7.18 -0.42 -5.55
N LEU A 55 -6.40 -0.11 -4.53
CA LEU A 55 -6.91 0.47 -3.29
C LEU A 55 -7.52 1.86 -3.53
N GLU A 56 -6.92 2.65 -4.42
CA GLU A 56 -7.40 3.96 -4.83
C GLU A 56 -8.71 3.88 -5.62
N ILE A 57 -8.81 2.98 -6.60
CA ILE A 57 -10.07 2.71 -7.36
C ILE A 57 -11.23 2.32 -6.42
N HIS A 58 -10.92 1.72 -5.27
CA HIS A 58 -11.90 1.30 -4.27
C HIS A 58 -12.09 2.31 -3.12
N ASP A 59 -11.65 3.56 -3.31
CA ASP A 59 -11.77 4.66 -2.34
C ASP A 59 -11.23 4.32 -0.94
N LYS A 60 -10.17 3.50 -0.88
CA LYS A 60 -9.52 3.15 0.39
C LYS A 60 -8.37 4.07 0.74
N ILE A 61 -7.67 4.55 -0.28
CA ILE A 61 -6.54 5.44 -0.18
C ILE A 61 -6.62 6.50 -1.29
N ARG A 62 -5.84 7.56 -1.13
CA ARG A 62 -5.50 8.51 -2.19
C ARG A 62 -4.01 8.46 -2.44
N VAL A 63 -3.60 8.47 -3.71
CA VAL A 63 -2.20 8.58 -4.13
C VAL A 63 -1.97 9.98 -4.69
N ILE A 64 -1.13 10.76 -4.01
CA ILE A 64 -0.81 12.13 -4.38
C ILE A 64 0.61 12.16 -4.95
N SER A 65 0.76 12.51 -6.22
CA SER A 65 2.07 12.79 -6.81
C SER A 65 2.58 14.14 -6.31
N LEU A 66 3.75 14.15 -5.67
CA LEU A 66 4.44 15.37 -5.24
C LEU A 66 5.39 15.86 -6.35
N ASP A 67 6.04 14.92 -7.02
CA ASP A 67 6.87 15.13 -8.21
C ASP A 67 6.85 13.83 -9.07
N GLU A 68 7.72 13.74 -10.08
CA GLU A 68 7.79 12.60 -11.00
C GLU A 68 8.01 11.26 -10.27
N ASP A 69 8.82 11.28 -9.21
CA ASP A 69 9.28 10.08 -8.51
C ASP A 69 8.59 9.88 -7.15
N ARG A 70 8.18 10.96 -6.49
CA ARG A 70 7.69 10.94 -5.11
C ARG A 70 6.17 10.97 -5.04
N LYS A 71 5.62 9.99 -4.35
CA LYS A 71 4.16 9.83 -4.13
C LYS A 71 3.86 9.70 -2.64
N LEU A 72 2.84 10.42 -2.20
CA LEU A 72 2.27 10.33 -0.87
C LEU A 72 1.01 9.47 -0.91
N ILE A 73 0.91 8.52 0.01
CA ILE A 73 -0.24 7.64 0.19
C ILE A 73 -1.01 8.08 1.42
N GLU A 74 -2.29 8.37 1.26
CA GLU A 74 -3.17 8.83 2.35
C GLU A 74 -4.39 7.91 2.50
N LEU A 75 -4.75 7.54 3.73
CA LEU A 75 -6.01 6.84 4.00
C LEU A 75 -7.17 7.78 3.73
N ILE A 76 -8.18 7.27 3.02
CA ILE A 76 -9.47 7.95 2.95
C ILE A 76 -10.22 7.59 4.23
N ALA A 77 -10.16 8.47 5.23
CA ALA A 77 -11.04 8.36 6.38
C ALA A 77 -12.47 8.59 5.90
N LYS A 78 -13.31 7.55 5.91
CA LYS A 78 -14.76 7.77 5.95
C LYS A 78 -15.09 8.23 7.37
N SER A 79 -15.04 9.54 7.56
CA SER A 79 -15.86 10.23 8.56
C SER A 79 -17.34 9.98 8.27
#